data_AF-A0A2M7XYH2-F1
#
_entry.id   AF-A0A2M7XYH2-F1
#
_cell.length_a   1.000
_cell.length_b   1.000
_cell.length_c   1.000
_cell.angle_alpha   90.00
_cell.angle_beta   90.00
_cell.angle_gamma   90.00
#
_symmetry.space_group_name_H-M   'P 1'
#
loop_
_entity.id
_entity.type
_entity.pdbx_description
1 polymer ?
#
loop_
_entity_poly.entity_id
_entity_poly.type
_entity_poly.pdbx_seq_one_letter_code
_entity_poly.pdbx_strand_id
1 'polypeptide(L)'
;FTKLPPNFFVDTPLGEYHPDWAIVYKGDEGEKLYLIRESKFVDNLENLRPSEKQKIVCGQKHFKAIDVDFKVATQLKLEDLLN
;
A
#
# COMPACT_ATOMS: atom_id res chain seq x y z
N PHE A 1 10.39 4.70 -7.78
CA PHE A 1 9.35 3.78 -7.27
C PHE A 1 9.72 2.36 -7.66
N THR A 2 9.25 1.36 -6.92
CA THR A 2 9.44 -0.06 -7.26
C THR A 2 8.13 -0.82 -7.10
N LYS A 3 7.86 -1.79 -7.98
CA LYS A 3 6.84 -2.80 -7.72
C LYS A 3 7.35 -3.66 -6.56
N LEU A 4 6.48 -4.00 -5.62
CA LEU A 4 6.87 -4.88 -4.52
C LEU A 4 7.04 -6.31 -5.06
N PRO A 5 8.06 -7.05 -4.59
CA PRO A 5 8.30 -8.40 -5.07
C PRO A 5 7.18 -9.35 -4.60
N PRO A 6 6.91 -10.46 -5.30
CA PRO A 6 5.77 -11.35 -4.98
C PRO A 6 5.83 -12.01 -3.58
N ASN A 7 6.98 -12.02 -2.93
CA ASN A 7 7.17 -12.53 -1.58
C ASN A 7 7.06 -11.43 -0.50
N PHE A 8 6.73 -10.20 -0.89
CA PHE A 8 6.42 -9.13 0.04
C PHE A 8 4.92 -9.14 0.32
N PHE A 9 4.55 -9.57 1.51
CA PHE A 9 3.17 -9.56 1.96
C PHE A 9 3.05 -9.21 3.43
N VAL A 10 1.85 -8.79 3.81
CA VAL A 10 1.42 -8.63 5.18
C VAL A 10 0.49 -9.78 5.53
N ASP A 11 0.78 -10.47 6.63
CA ASP A 11 -0.13 -11.46 7.18
C ASP A 11 -1.39 -10.76 7.72
N THR A 12 -2.55 -11.24 7.27
CA THR A 12 -3.84 -10.77 7.76
C THR A 12 -4.67 -11.96 8.23
N PRO A 13 -5.69 -11.76 9.09
CA PRO A 13 -6.64 -12.82 9.44
C PRO A 13 -7.39 -13.43 8.24
N LEU A 14 -7.31 -12.82 7.05
CA LEU A 14 -7.96 -13.24 5.81
C LEU A 14 -6.97 -13.85 4.81
N GLY A 15 -5.77 -14.18 5.27
CA GLY A 15 -4.63 -14.62 4.46
C GLY A 15 -3.76 -13.46 3.98
N GLU A 16 -2.74 -13.78 3.22
CA GLU A 16 -1.72 -12.82 2.77
C GLU A 16 -2.33 -11.63 2.00
N TYR A 17 -1.80 -10.44 2.28
CA TYR A 17 -2.10 -9.22 1.55
C TYR A 17 -0.83 -8.68 0.88
N HIS A 18 -0.92 -8.52 -0.44
CA HIS A 18 0.21 -8.16 -1.32
C HIS A 18 0.01 -6.74 -1.86
N PRO A 19 0.59 -5.71 -1.23
CA PRO A 19 0.48 -4.35 -1.71
C PRO A 19 1.25 -4.14 -3.04
N ASP A 20 0.80 -3.18 -3.85
CA ASP A 20 1.28 -3.06 -5.22
C ASP A 20 2.71 -2.50 -5.37
N TRP A 21 2.99 -1.34 -4.79
CA TRP A 21 4.26 -0.63 -5.04
C TRP A 21 4.69 0.28 -3.88
N ALA A 22 5.96 0.66 -3.89
CA ALA A 22 6.56 1.50 -2.86
C ALA A 22 7.54 2.53 -3.41
N ILE A 23 7.84 3.55 -2.61
CA ILE A 23 9.03 4.39 -2.77
C ILE A 23 10.00 4.02 -1.65
N VAL A 24 11.17 3.55 -2.07
CA VAL A 24 12.30 3.26 -1.22
C VAL A 24 13.42 4.19 -1.67
N TYR A 25 14.10 4.82 -0.71
CA TYR A 25 15.28 5.60 -1.00
C TYR A 25 16.43 5.15 -0.11
N LYS A 26 17.59 5.02 -0.73
CA LYS A 26 18.84 4.64 -0.12
C LYS A 26 19.74 5.87 -0.13
N GLY A 27 19.95 6.45 1.04
CA GLY A 27 20.85 7.59 1.24
C GLY A 27 21.98 7.24 2.20
N ASP A 28 22.71 8.25 2.63
CA ASP A 28 23.85 8.10 3.55
C ASP A 28 23.42 7.55 4.93
N GLU A 29 22.17 7.79 5.33
CA GLU A 29 21.56 7.26 6.57
C GLU A 29 21.05 5.81 6.43
N GLY A 30 21.19 5.19 5.25
CA GLY A 30 20.73 3.84 4.97
C GLY A 30 19.50 3.77 4.06
N GLU A 31 18.85 2.60 4.05
CA GLU A 31 17.65 2.33 3.24
C GLU A 31 16.39 2.65 4.05
N LYS A 32 15.53 3.51 3.49
CA LYS A 32 14.27 3.91 4.11
C LYS A 32 13.10 3.67 3.15
N LEU A 33 12.07 3.01 3.67
CA LEU A 33 10.76 2.89 3.03
C LEU A 33 9.96 4.16 3.32
N TYR A 34 9.63 4.93 2.29
CA TYR A 34 8.94 6.22 2.43
C TYR A 34 7.43 6.05 2.41
N LEU A 35 6.93 5.28 1.45
CA LEU A 35 5.51 5.05 1.30
C LEU A 35 5.23 3.75 0.56
N ILE A 36 4.03 3.23 0.77
CA ILE A 36 3.44 2.11 0.04
C ILE A 36 2.11 2.58 -0.56
N ARG A 37 1.77 2.04 -1.73
CA ARG A 37 0.48 2.26 -2.37
C ARG A 37 -0.11 0.96 -2.89
N GLU A 38 -1.43 0.90 -2.80
CA GLU A 38 -2.28 -0.10 -3.42
C GLU A 38 -3.03 0.54 -4.58
N SER A 39 -2.90 0.05 -5.79
CA SER A 39 -3.63 0.58 -6.94
C SER A 39 -4.96 -0.16 -7.10
N LYS A 40 -6.06 0.59 -7.23
CA LYS A 40 -7.40 0.02 -7.50
C LYS A 40 -8.07 0.76 -8.64
N PHE A 41 -8.41 0.04 -9.71
CA PHE A 41 -9.18 0.59 -10.83
C PHE A 41 -10.67 0.45 -10.55
N VAL A 42 -11.16 1.20 -9.55
CA VAL A 42 -12.59 1.27 -9.20
C VAL A 42 -12.99 2.71 -8.95
N ASP A 43 -14.18 3.09 -9.43
CA ASP A 43 -14.72 4.44 -9.20
C ASP A 43 -15.06 4.68 -7.73
N ASN A 44 -15.37 3.60 -7.01
CA ASN A 44 -15.68 3.62 -5.59
C ASN A 44 -15.07 2.38 -4.91
N LEU A 45 -14.33 2.58 -3.82
CA LEU A 45 -13.78 1.49 -3.01
C LEU A 45 -14.87 0.57 -2.47
N GLU A 46 -16.10 1.06 -2.33
CA GLU A 46 -17.25 0.26 -1.93
C GLU A 46 -17.61 -0.85 -2.93
N ASN A 47 -17.12 -0.79 -4.16
CA ASN A 47 -17.34 -1.83 -5.18
C ASN A 47 -16.37 -3.01 -5.04
N LEU A 48 -15.36 -2.91 -4.17
CA LEU A 48 -14.43 -4.00 -3.93
C LEU A 48 -15.13 -5.17 -3.21
N ARG A 49 -14.66 -6.39 -3.46
CA ARG A 49 -15.12 -7.57 -2.71
C ARG A 49 -14.88 -7.35 -1.21
N PRO A 50 -15.77 -7.83 -0.31
CA PRO A 50 -15.61 -7.63 1.13
C PRO A 50 -14.25 -8.08 1.69
N SER A 51 -13.74 -9.24 1.23
CA SER A 51 -12.43 -9.76 1.65
C SER A 51 -11.28 -8.87 1.20
N GLU A 52 -11.37 -8.28 0.01
CA GLU A 52 -10.36 -7.37 -0.53
C GLU A 52 -10.32 -6.05 0.24
N LYS A 53 -11.49 -5.47 0.54
CA LYS A 53 -11.59 -4.29 1.42
C LYS A 53 -10.94 -4.55 2.77
N GLN A 54 -11.27 -5.68 3.40
CA GLN A 54 -10.76 -5.99 4.73
C GLN A 54 -9.24 -6.22 4.73
N LYS A 55 -8.68 -6.83 3.67
CA LYS A 55 -7.22 -6.94 3.52
C LYS A 55 -6.54 -5.58 3.37
N ILE A 56 -7.12 -4.66 2.61
CA ILE A 56 -6.64 -3.28 2.51
C ILE A 56 -6.66 -2.60 3.89
N VAL A 57 -7.74 -2.77 4.67
CA VAL A 57 -7.83 -2.23 6.04
C VAL A 57 -6.74 -2.81 6.96
N CYS A 58 -6.44 -4.10 6.83
CA CYS A 58 -5.32 -4.71 7.54
C CYS A 58 -3.97 -4.08 7.13
N GLY A 59 -3.74 -3.90 5.82
CA GLY A 59 -2.57 -3.19 5.30
C GLY A 59 -2.42 -1.78 5.86
N GLN A 60 -3.49 -0.99 5.83
CA GLN A 60 -3.53 0.36 6.42
C GLN A 60 -3.12 0.36 7.89
N LYS A 61 -3.67 -0.56 8.70
CA LYS A 61 -3.34 -0.67 10.12
C LYS A 61 -1.89 -1.12 10.34
N HIS A 62 -1.41 -2.08 9.54
CA HIS A 62 -0.05 -2.58 9.63
C HIS A 62 0.97 -1.48 9.34
N PHE A 63 0.85 -0.79 8.21
CA PHE A 63 1.82 0.25 7.82
C PHE A 63 1.75 1.48 8.73
N LYS A 64 0.56 1.83 9.25
CA LYS A 64 0.41 2.84 10.29
C LYS A 64 1.17 2.48 11.58
N ALA A 65 1.21 1.20 11.96
CA ALA A 65 1.90 0.76 13.18
C ALA A 65 3.43 0.90 13.10
N ILE A 66 3.98 0.95 11.89
CA ILE A 66 5.42 1.13 11.62
C ILE A 66 5.74 2.50 10.99
N ASP A 67 4.82 3.45 11.10
CA ASP A 67 4.96 4.83 10.61
C ASP A 67 5.30 4.94 9.11
N VAL A 68 4.71 4.06 8.30
CA VAL A 68 4.83 4.07 6.83
C VAL A 68 3.54 4.59 6.23
N ASP A 69 3.65 5.59 5.35
CA ASP A 69 2.51 6.16 4.64
C ASP A 69 1.94 5.15 3.62
N PHE A 70 0.75 4.63 3.91
CA PHE A 70 0.00 3.73 3.03
C PHE A 70 -1.28 4.40 2.53
N LYS A 71 -1.51 4.39 1.22
CA LYS A 71 -2.75 4.89 0.61
C LYS A 71 -3.20 4.00 -0.55
N VAL A 72 -4.51 3.97 -0.78
CA VAL A 72 -5.10 3.35 -1.97
C VAL A 72 -5.19 4.41 -3.06
N ALA A 73 -4.59 4.15 -4.22
CA ALA A 73 -4.64 4.99 -5.39
C ALA A 73 -5.78 4.51 -6.32
N THR A 74 -6.86 5.30 -6.42
CA THR A 74 -8.03 5.00 -7.26
C THR A 74 -7.99 5.71 -8.62
N GLN A 75 -7.35 6.88 -8.65
CA GLN A 75 -6.97 7.61 -9.85
C GLN A 75 -5.50 8.01 -9.66
N LEU A 76 -4.70 7.96 -10.71
CA LEU A 76 -3.28 8.30 -10.62
C LEU A 76 -3.10 9.75 -11.09
N LYS A 77 -3.50 10.73 -10.27
CA LYS A 77 -3.02 12.11 -10.45
C LYS A 77 -1.77 12.30 -9.61
N LEU A 78 -0.83 13.10 -10.12
CA LEU A 78 0.41 13.40 -9.40
C LEU A 78 0.14 14.05 -8.03
N GLU A 79 -0.96 14.82 -7.94
CA GLU A 79 -1.46 15.46 -6.73
C GLU A 79 -1.77 14.45 -5.60
N ASP A 80 -2.16 13.21 -5.94
CA ASP A 80 -2.49 12.16 -4.97
C ASP A 80 -1.24 11.63 -4.22
N LEU A 81 -0.05 12.02 -4.67
CA LEU A 81 1.24 11.65 -4.06
C LEU A 81 1.81 12.73 -3.13
N LEU A 82 1.30 13.96 -3.21
CA LEU A 82 1.88 15.13 -2.54
C LEU A 82 1.08 15.63 -1.34
N ASN A 83 -0.11 15.05 -1.10
CA ASN A 83 -1.05 15.43 -0.04
C ASN A 83 -1.36 14.23 0.87
#